data_AF-A0A6G0T0N1-F1
#
_entry.id   AF-A0A6G0T0N1-F1
#
_cell.length_a   1.000
_cell.length_b   1.000
_cell.length_c   1.000
_cell.angle_alpha   90.00
_cell.angle_beta   90.00
_cell.angle_gamma   90.00
#
_symmetry.space_group_name_H-M   'P 1'
#
loop_
_entity.id
_entity.type
_entity.pdbx_description
1 polymer ?
#
loop_
_entity_poly.entity_id
_entity_poly.type
_entity_poly.pdbx_seq_one_letter_code
_entity_poly.pdbx_strand_id
1 'polypeptide(L)'
;MELLHLAPETINFHCPYNASHTMPQKTFIKHLTRCPDKPPHFKNCSFNLSHVMPESELKEHEENCPSRILIDVAMYQSEDMVRPSPIVENAPSIKYEESWDGLEHTSEILKIIKTKTASMKATHNMTRSQRKQHRINLHENDVNNVNNNGDEKRQNKQQETKPLFIGKRPIT
;
A
#
# COMPACT_ATOMS: atom_id res chain seq x y z
N MET A 1 -1.35 -41.63 6.27
CA MET A 1 -0.52 -40.75 5.43
C MET A 1 -1.49 -39.93 4.59
N GLU A 2 -1.80 -38.72 5.03
CA GLU A 2 -2.72 -37.83 4.33
C GLU A 2 -2.11 -37.40 3.00
N LEU A 3 -2.72 -37.87 1.92
CA LEU A 3 -2.44 -37.42 0.57
C LEU A 3 -2.91 -35.97 0.47
N LEU A 4 -1.95 -35.04 0.53
CA LEU A 4 -2.19 -33.66 0.15
C LEU A 4 -2.67 -33.64 -1.30
N HIS A 5 -3.96 -33.39 -1.50
CA HIS A 5 -4.56 -33.10 -2.79
C HIS A 5 -3.94 -31.81 -3.36
N LEU A 6 -2.76 -31.91 -3.99
CA LEU A 6 -2.35 -30.91 -4.96
C LEU A 6 -3.20 -31.12 -6.20
N ALA A 7 -3.82 -30.04 -6.67
CA ALA A 7 -4.63 -30.04 -7.88
C ALA A 7 -3.89 -30.74 -9.04
N PRO A 8 -4.60 -31.51 -9.88
CA PRO A 8 -4.00 -32.47 -10.82
C PRO A 8 -3.12 -31.88 -11.94
N GLU A 9 -2.94 -30.56 -12.02
CA GLU A 9 -2.19 -29.89 -13.10
C GLU A 9 -1.05 -28.99 -12.61
N THR A 10 -0.49 -29.26 -11.43
CA THR A 10 0.70 -28.52 -11.00
C THR A 10 1.94 -29.05 -11.71
N ILE A 11 2.43 -28.31 -12.71
CA ILE A 11 3.78 -28.50 -13.27
C ILE A 11 4.78 -28.35 -12.11
N ASN A 12 5.48 -29.45 -11.80
CA ASN A 12 6.53 -29.47 -10.80
C ASN A 12 7.83 -29.01 -11.43
N PHE A 13 8.52 -28.09 -10.76
CA PHE A 13 9.82 -27.56 -11.17
C PHE A 13 10.92 -28.15 -10.29
N HIS A 14 12.03 -28.50 -10.94
CA HIS A 14 13.25 -28.96 -10.28
C HIS A 14 14.17 -27.77 -10.02
N CYS A 15 14.81 -27.75 -8.85
CA CYS A 15 15.83 -26.75 -8.53
C CYS A 15 17.08 -26.92 -9.41
N PRO A 16 17.64 -25.83 -9.96
CA PRO A 16 18.86 -25.88 -10.76
C PRO A 16 20.11 -26.23 -9.95
N TYR A 17 20.08 -26.05 -8.62
CA TYR A 17 21.21 -26.38 -7.74
C TYR A 17 21.18 -27.83 -7.25
N ASN A 18 19.99 -28.42 -7.10
CA ASN A 18 19.82 -29.80 -6.61
C ASN A 18 18.53 -30.41 -7.17
N ALA A 19 18.66 -31.46 -7.98
CA ALA A 19 17.54 -32.13 -8.63
C ALA A 19 16.52 -32.76 -7.65
N SER A 20 16.95 -33.01 -6.40
CA SER A 20 16.10 -33.57 -5.33
C SER A 20 15.04 -32.58 -4.84
N HIS A 21 15.26 -31.27 -5.06
CA HIS A 21 14.29 -30.25 -4.70
C HIS A 21 13.24 -30.10 -5.80
N THR A 22 12.08 -30.71 -5.58
CA THR A 22 10.90 -30.59 -6.44
C THR A 22 9.81 -29.77 -5.77
N MET A 23 9.23 -28.82 -6.50
CA MET A 23 8.14 -28.01 -5.95
C MET A 23 7.27 -27.37 -7.05
N PRO A 24 6.04 -26.94 -6.72
CA PRO A 24 5.19 -26.26 -7.69
C PRO A 24 5.73 -24.87 -8.05
N GLN A 25 5.35 -24.37 -9.23
CA GLN A 25 5.77 -23.07 -9.77
C GLN A 25 5.64 -21.91 -8.77
N LYS A 26 4.54 -21.88 -8.00
CA LYS A 26 4.24 -20.81 -7.03
C LYS A 26 5.29 -20.71 -5.91
N THR A 27 5.89 -21.84 -5.51
CA THR A 27 6.90 -21.88 -4.44
C THR A 27 8.32 -21.90 -5.00
N PHE A 28 8.49 -22.24 -6.29
CA PHE A 28 9.78 -22.32 -6.96
C PHE A 28 10.56 -21.00 -6.89
N ILE A 29 9.94 -19.86 -7.19
CA ILE A 29 10.61 -18.55 -7.13
C ILE A 29 11.12 -18.24 -5.71
N LYS A 30 10.31 -18.53 -4.68
CA LYS A 30 10.71 -18.34 -3.28
C LYS A 30 11.89 -19.24 -2.93
N HIS A 31 11.88 -20.48 -3.41
CA HIS A 31 12.96 -21.42 -3.18
C HIS A 31 14.27 -20.97 -3.82
N LEU A 32 14.29 -20.49 -5.06
CA LEU A 32 15.53 -20.06 -5.73
C LEU A 32 16.29 -18.98 -4.94
N THR A 33 15.59 -18.12 -4.20
CA THR A 33 16.21 -17.07 -3.38
C THR A 33 16.79 -17.59 -2.06
N ARG A 34 16.28 -18.72 -1.54
CA ARG A 34 16.60 -19.26 -0.20
C ARG A 34 17.12 -20.70 -0.23
N CYS A 35 17.44 -21.23 -1.39
CA CYS A 35 17.88 -22.62 -1.53
C CYS A 35 19.15 -22.83 -0.70
N PRO A 36 19.20 -23.84 0.17
CA PRO A 36 20.39 -24.12 0.97
C PRO A 36 21.59 -24.51 0.11
N ASP A 37 21.35 -25.14 -1.04
CA ASP A 37 22.37 -25.60 -1.98
C ASP A 37 22.82 -24.51 -2.97
N LYS A 38 22.33 -23.28 -2.82
CA LYS A 38 22.71 -22.16 -3.69
C LYS A 38 24.17 -21.80 -3.47
N PRO A 39 25.04 -21.87 -4.50
CA PRO A 39 26.43 -21.45 -4.35
C PRO A 39 26.51 -19.93 -4.15
N PRO A 40 27.49 -19.42 -3.38
CA PRO A 40 27.58 -17.99 -3.03
C PRO A 40 27.80 -17.07 -4.25
N HIS A 41 28.38 -17.60 -5.32
CA HIS A 41 28.66 -16.85 -6.55
C HIS A 41 27.48 -16.80 -7.52
N PHE A 42 26.34 -17.43 -7.19
CA PHE A 42 25.15 -17.41 -8.04
C PHE A 42 24.21 -16.30 -7.61
N LYS A 43 23.71 -15.55 -8.58
CA LYS A 43 22.74 -14.49 -8.37
C LYS A 43 21.53 -14.67 -9.28
N ASN A 44 20.44 -14.03 -8.88
CA ASN A 44 19.18 -14.03 -9.61
C ASN A 44 19.14 -12.78 -10.50
N CYS A 45 18.56 -12.88 -11.69
CA CYS A 45 18.36 -11.75 -12.58
C CYS A 45 17.39 -10.73 -11.97
N SER A 46 17.68 -9.44 -12.16
CA SER A 46 16.85 -8.34 -11.67
C SER A 46 15.46 -8.28 -12.33
N PHE A 47 15.35 -8.75 -13.59
CA PHE A 47 14.10 -8.72 -14.36
C PHE A 47 13.24 -9.97 -14.15
N ASN A 48 13.85 -11.13 -13.89
CA ASN A 48 13.12 -12.36 -13.60
C ASN A 48 13.88 -13.24 -12.61
N LEU A 49 13.28 -13.43 -11.44
CA LEU A 49 13.86 -14.21 -10.34
C LEU A 49 14.02 -15.71 -10.65
N SER A 50 13.38 -16.22 -11.71
CA SER A 50 13.59 -17.59 -12.18
C SER A 50 14.92 -17.78 -12.90
N HIS A 51 15.51 -16.71 -13.44
CA HIS A 51 16.82 -16.79 -14.09
C HIS A 51 17.90 -16.74 -13.01
N VAL A 52 18.74 -17.77 -13.01
CA VAL A 52 19.80 -18.00 -12.05
C VAL A 52 21.08 -18.29 -12.82
N MET A 53 22.15 -17.59 -12.48
CA MET A 53 23.44 -17.73 -13.15
C MET A 53 24.59 -17.24 -12.27
N PRO A 54 25.85 -17.54 -12.62
CA PRO A 54 27.02 -16.99 -11.97
C PRO A 54 27.06 -15.46 -12.07
N GLU A 55 27.63 -14.80 -11.05
CA GLU A 55 27.76 -13.35 -10.99
C GLU A 55 28.59 -12.76 -12.15
N SER A 56 29.51 -13.54 -12.72
CA SER A 56 30.30 -13.15 -13.91
C SER A 56 29.44 -12.97 -15.17
N GLU A 57 28.45 -13.84 -15.35
CA GLU A 57 27.57 -13.88 -16.54
C GLU A 57 26.32 -13.03 -16.36
N LEU A 58 26.01 -12.63 -15.12
CA LEU A 58 24.79 -11.89 -14.78
C LEU A 58 24.66 -10.57 -15.55
N LYS A 59 25.77 -9.83 -15.72
CA LYS A 59 25.75 -8.53 -16.41
C LYS A 59 25.41 -8.69 -17.89
N GLU A 60 26.06 -9.63 -18.57
CA GLU A 60 25.78 -9.94 -19.98
C GLU A 60 24.35 -10.44 -20.16
N HIS A 61 23.87 -11.29 -19.25
CA HIS A 61 22.48 -11.71 -19.27
C HIS A 61 21.49 -10.55 -19.07
N GLU A 62 21.75 -9.61 -18.16
CA GLU A 62 20.86 -8.47 -17.93
C GLU A 62 20.77 -7.52 -19.14
N GLU A 63 21.81 -7.48 -19.97
CA GLU A 63 21.81 -6.76 -21.26
C GLU A 63 20.91 -7.45 -22.29
N ASN A 64 20.94 -8.78 -22.34
CA ASN A 64 20.23 -9.59 -23.34
C ASN A 64 19.01 -10.35 -22.78
N CYS A 65 18.52 -9.98 -21.60
CA CYS A 65 17.47 -10.73 -20.91
C CYS A 65 16.15 -10.65 -21.70
N PRO A 66 15.50 -11.78 -22.02
CA PRO A 66 14.23 -11.76 -22.75
C PRO A 66 13.12 -11.06 -21.94
N SER A 67 13.14 -11.20 -20.62
CA SER A 67 12.18 -10.54 -19.73
C SER A 67 12.38 -9.03 -19.69
N ARG A 68 13.60 -8.52 -19.91
CA ARG A 68 13.88 -7.09 -20.00
C ARG A 68 13.18 -6.49 -21.21
N ILE A 69 13.28 -7.13 -22.37
CA ILE A 69 12.62 -6.68 -23.61
C ILE A 69 11.10 -6.56 -23.39
N LEU A 70 10.48 -7.51 -22.71
CA LEU A 70 9.04 -7.47 -22.40
C LEU A 70 8.67 -6.28 -21.49
N ILE A 71 9.51 -5.98 -20.49
CA ILE A 71 9.32 -4.84 -19.59
C ILE A 71 9.51 -3.53 -20.34
N ASP A 72 10.58 -3.43 -21.14
CA ASP A 72 10.88 -2.25 -21.94
C ASP A 72 9.75 -1.97 -22.94
N VAL A 73 9.22 -3.00 -23.60
CA VAL A 73 8.04 -2.91 -24.44
C VAL A 73 6.85 -2.37 -23.64
N ALA A 74 6.53 -2.93 -22.48
CA ALA A 74 5.40 -2.46 -21.67
C ALA A 74 5.56 -1.01 -21.16
N MET A 75 6.79 -0.57 -20.90
CA MET A 75 7.07 0.79 -20.39
C MET A 75 7.15 1.84 -21.50
N TYR A 76 7.70 1.48 -22.66
CA TYR A 76 8.02 2.42 -23.74
C TYR A 76 7.08 2.33 -24.94
N GLN A 77 6.35 1.23 -25.17
CA GLN A 77 5.26 1.18 -26.15
C GLN A 77 3.98 1.81 -25.60
N SER A 78 4.11 2.99 -24.99
CA SER A 78 2.99 3.92 -24.97
C SER A 78 2.99 4.60 -26.35
N GLU A 79 2.20 4.06 -27.26
CA GLU A 79 1.89 4.70 -28.53
C GLU A 79 1.49 6.15 -28.22
N ASP A 80 2.27 7.09 -28.72
CA ASP A 80 2.00 8.53 -28.76
C ASP A 80 1.65 9.21 -27.42
N MET A 81 2.54 9.12 -26.43
CA MET A 81 2.59 10.11 -25.35
C MET A 81 3.11 11.46 -25.87
N VAL A 82 2.47 12.05 -26.87
CA VAL A 82 2.56 13.49 -27.10
C VAL A 82 1.84 14.12 -25.91
N ARG A 83 2.61 14.72 -24.99
CA ARG A 83 2.03 15.61 -23.98
C ARG A 83 1.10 16.57 -24.74
N PRO A 84 -0.22 16.55 -24.52
CA PRO A 84 -1.10 17.49 -25.22
C PRO A 84 -0.57 18.87 -24.88
N SER A 85 -0.10 19.62 -25.88
CA SER A 85 0.27 21.01 -25.65
C SER A 85 -1.02 21.71 -25.26
N PRO A 86 -1.19 22.18 -24.03
CA PRO A 86 -2.38 22.93 -23.70
C PRO A 86 -2.20 24.28 -24.41
N ILE A 87 -2.78 24.41 -25.60
CA ILE A 87 -2.95 25.72 -26.24
C ILE A 87 -4.01 26.42 -25.40
N VAL A 88 -3.57 27.14 -24.37
CA VAL A 88 -4.46 27.96 -23.54
C VAL A 88 -4.50 29.36 -24.15
N GLU A 89 -5.19 29.50 -25.28
CA GLU A 89 -5.32 30.79 -25.99
C GLU A 89 -6.12 31.83 -25.17
N ASN A 90 -6.89 31.40 -24.16
CA ASN A 90 -7.73 32.27 -23.34
C ASN A 90 -7.68 31.87 -21.86
N ALA A 91 -6.48 31.82 -21.27
CA ALA A 91 -6.38 31.75 -19.81
C ALA A 91 -6.81 33.10 -19.22
N PRO A 92 -7.92 33.21 -18.48
CA PRO A 92 -8.18 34.43 -17.73
C PRO A 92 -7.03 34.68 -16.77
N SER A 93 -6.57 35.93 -16.65
CA SER A 93 -5.53 36.28 -15.68
C SER A 93 -6.10 36.14 -14.28
N ILE A 94 -5.84 34.99 -13.65
CA ILE A 94 -6.19 34.76 -12.26
C ILE A 94 -5.26 35.67 -11.44
N LYS A 95 -5.82 36.74 -10.85
CA LYS A 95 -5.14 37.49 -9.80
C LYS A 95 -5.18 36.62 -8.54
N TYR A 96 -4.06 35.98 -8.24
CA TYR A 96 -3.91 35.22 -7.00
C TYR A 96 -3.68 36.21 -5.84
N GLU A 97 -4.68 36.42 -5.00
CA GLU A 97 -4.53 37.11 -3.70
C GLU A 97 -4.18 36.15 -2.56
N GLU A 98 -4.28 34.84 -2.78
CA GLU A 98 -3.99 33.82 -1.76
C GLU A 98 -2.68 33.10 -2.08
N SER A 99 -1.61 33.54 -1.41
CA SER A 99 -0.34 32.81 -1.34
C SER A 99 -0.50 31.62 -0.39
N TRP A 100 0.00 30.45 -0.80
CA TRP A 100 0.11 29.27 0.07
C TRP A 100 1.02 29.50 1.29
N ASP A 101 1.72 30.64 1.37
CA ASP A 101 2.48 31.09 2.54
C ASP A 101 1.62 31.76 3.64
N GLY A 102 0.32 31.95 3.41
CA GLY A 102 -0.56 32.71 4.28
C GLY A 102 -1.23 31.94 5.43
N LEU A 103 -0.57 30.97 6.06
CA LEU A 103 -1.15 30.27 7.22
C LEU A 103 -0.23 30.23 8.44
N GLU A 104 -0.16 31.36 9.13
CA GLU A 104 0.40 31.52 10.47
C GLU A 104 -0.37 30.71 11.54
N HIS A 105 -1.54 30.14 11.20
CA HIS A 105 -2.41 29.36 12.08
C HIS A 105 -1.97 27.90 12.29
N THR A 106 -0.87 27.44 11.71
CA THR A 106 -0.37 26.06 11.90
C THR A 106 0.02 25.77 13.36
N SER A 107 0.39 26.80 14.13
CA SER A 107 0.80 26.65 15.53
C SER A 107 -0.33 26.20 16.47
N GLU A 108 -1.59 26.56 16.19
CA GLU A 108 -2.76 26.15 16.98
C GLU A 108 -3.25 24.76 16.61
N ILE A 109 -3.24 24.41 15.33
CA ILE A 109 -3.58 23.06 14.86
C ILE A 109 -2.58 22.04 15.44
N LEU A 110 -1.28 22.38 15.49
CA LEU A 110 -0.26 21.52 16.08
C LEU A 110 -0.45 21.31 17.60
N LYS A 111 -1.01 22.29 18.33
CA LYS A 111 -1.38 22.11 19.75
C LYS A 111 -2.53 21.12 19.90
N ILE A 112 -3.53 21.16 19.01
CA ILE A 112 -4.68 20.25 19.00
C ILE A 112 -4.27 18.81 18.60
N ILE A 113 -3.33 18.67 17.67
CA ILE A 113 -2.82 17.35 17.27
C ILE A 113 -1.95 16.73 18.39
N LYS A 114 -1.17 17.54 19.12
CA LYS A 114 -0.37 17.06 20.27
C LYS A 114 -1.21 16.59 21.45
N THR A 115 -2.40 17.16 21.68
CA THR A 115 -3.32 16.70 22.74
C THR A 115 -4.08 15.43 22.35
N LYS A 116 -4.34 15.23 21.06
CA LYS A 116 -4.89 13.97 20.51
C LYS A 116 -3.75 12.97 20.30
N THR A 117 -3.29 12.39 21.40
CA THR A 117 -2.33 11.28 21.35
C THR A 117 -3.00 10.02 20.81
N ALA A 118 -3.04 9.86 19.49
CA ALA A 118 -3.21 8.55 18.87
C ALA A 118 -1.91 7.75 19.07
N SER A 119 -1.58 7.41 20.31
CA SER A 119 -0.41 6.60 20.61
C SER A 119 -0.74 5.13 20.36
N MET A 120 -0.66 4.72 19.09
CA MET A 120 -0.50 3.31 18.73
C MET A 120 0.93 2.83 19.03
N LYS A 121 1.44 3.09 20.24
CA LYS A 121 2.72 2.49 20.63
C LYS A 121 2.43 1.06 21.08
N ALA A 122 3.01 0.11 20.36
CA ALA A 122 2.99 -1.29 20.77
C ALA A 122 3.63 -1.39 22.15
N THR A 123 2.86 -1.82 23.14
CA THR A 123 3.35 -2.08 24.48
C THR A 123 4.30 -3.28 24.44
N HIS A 124 5.59 -3.01 24.60
CA HIS A 124 6.62 -4.04 24.63
C HIS A 124 6.42 -4.92 25.89
N ASN A 125 6.69 -6.23 25.78
CA ASN A 125 6.54 -7.24 26.85
C ASN A 125 5.11 -7.63 27.28
N MET A 126 4.06 -7.33 26.50
CA MET A 126 2.71 -7.80 26.82
C MET A 126 2.35 -9.13 26.12
N THR A 127 1.69 -10.02 26.87
CA THR A 127 1.15 -11.27 26.31
C THR A 127 0.05 -10.98 25.29
N ARG A 128 -0.28 -11.96 24.45
CA ARG A 128 -1.31 -11.81 23.40
C ARG A 128 -2.68 -11.42 23.96
N SER A 129 -3.07 -11.98 25.11
CA SER A 129 -4.33 -11.67 25.79
C SER A 129 -4.37 -10.22 26.25
N GLN A 130 -3.31 -9.77 26.94
CA GLN A 130 -3.18 -8.41 27.42
C GLN A 130 -3.19 -7.38 26.26
N ARG A 131 -2.53 -7.69 25.14
CA ARG A 131 -2.59 -6.85 23.93
C ARG A 131 -4.00 -6.77 23.32
N LYS A 132 -4.80 -7.84 23.40
CA LYS A 132 -6.19 -7.84 22.94
C LYS A 132 -7.06 -6.95 23.83
N GLN A 133 -6.94 -7.08 25.15
CA GLN A 133 -7.68 -6.24 26.09
C GLN A 133 -7.33 -4.76 25.96
N HIS A 134 -6.05 -4.44 25.79
CA HIS A 134 -5.62 -3.06 25.57
C HIS A 134 -6.28 -2.41 24.34
N ARG A 135 -6.44 -3.16 23.24
CA ARG A 135 -7.14 -2.64 22.04
C ARG A 135 -8.63 -2.43 22.28
N ILE A 136 -9.27 -3.31 23.04
CA ILE A 136 -10.70 -3.19 23.38
C ILE A 136 -10.91 -1.95 24.25
N ASN A 137 -10.09 -1.77 25.29
CA ASN A 137 -10.18 -0.61 26.19
C ASN A 137 -9.95 0.72 25.46
N LEU A 138 -8.99 0.77 24.51
CA LEU A 138 -8.81 1.96 23.67
C LEU A 138 -10.06 2.27 22.85
N HIS A 139 -10.66 1.26 22.23
CA HIS A 139 -11.88 1.44 21.45
C HIS A 139 -13.05 1.91 22.30
N GLU A 140 -13.25 1.34 23.48
CA GLU A 140 -14.30 1.77 24.42
C GLU A 140 -14.09 3.22 24.88
N ASN A 141 -12.85 3.61 25.19
CA ASN A 141 -12.52 4.98 25.57
C ASN A 141 -12.77 5.97 24.42
N ASP A 142 -12.43 5.62 23.18
CA ASP A 142 -12.71 6.44 22.00
C ASP A 142 -14.22 6.64 21.79
N VAL A 143 -15.00 5.55 21.90
CA VAL A 143 -16.47 5.59 21.80
C VAL A 143 -17.08 6.47 22.89
N ASN A 144 -16.62 6.33 24.13
CA ASN A 144 -17.12 7.12 25.26
C ASN A 144 -16.73 8.61 25.15
N ASN A 145 -15.55 8.92 24.63
CA ASN A 145 -15.13 10.30 24.38
C ASN A 145 -15.96 10.96 23.26
N VAL A 146 -16.32 10.21 22.21
CA VAL A 146 -17.22 10.69 21.16
C VAL A 146 -18.63 10.95 21.70
N ASN A 147 -19.15 10.06 22.55
CA ASN A 147 -20.48 10.21 23.16
C ASN A 147 -20.55 11.43 24.09
N ASN A 148 -19.57 11.64 24.97
CA ASN A 148 -19.53 12.81 25.86
C ASN A 148 -19.47 14.14 25.09
N ASN A 149 -18.70 14.22 23.99
CA ASN A 149 -18.65 15.41 23.13
C ASN A 149 -19.94 15.63 22.30
N GLY A 150 -20.75 14.57 22.12
CA GLY A 150 -22.03 14.62 21.44
C GLY A 150 -23.15 15.24 22.29
N ASP A 151 -23.12 14.99 23.60
CA ASP A 151 -24.11 15.49 24.54
C ASP A 151 -23.91 16.98 24.87
N GLU A 152 -22.67 17.46 24.96
CA GLU A 152 -22.37 18.90 25.11
C GLU A 152 -22.82 19.73 23.89
N LYS A 153 -22.72 19.18 22.67
CA LYS A 153 -23.18 19.86 21.44
C LYS A 153 -24.70 19.91 21.31
N ARG A 154 -25.44 18.98 21.92
CA ARG A 154 -26.91 18.94 21.86
C ARG A 154 -27.57 19.97 22.79
N GLN A 155 -26.94 20.30 23.91
CA GLN A 155 -27.47 21.33 24.82
C GLN A 155 -27.32 22.75 24.24
N ASN A 156 -26.26 23.02 23.46
CA ASN A 156 -26.03 24.35 22.86
C ASN A 156 -26.85 24.65 21.58
N LYS A 157 -27.51 23.65 20.97
CA LYS A 157 -28.22 23.82 19.68
C LYS A 157 -29.73 24.07 19.82
N GLN A 158 -30.29 24.12 21.04
CA GLN A 158 -31.72 24.35 21.23
C GLN A 158 -32.17 25.82 21.05
N GLN A 159 -31.27 26.79 20.87
CA GLN A 159 -31.67 28.20 20.74
C GLN A 159 -31.90 28.71 19.32
N GLU A 160 -31.45 28.03 18.26
CA GLU A 160 -31.71 28.51 16.91
C GLU A 160 -31.87 27.36 15.93
N THR A 161 -33.08 27.13 15.43
CA THR A 161 -33.29 26.73 14.03
C THR A 161 -34.74 26.94 13.61
N LYS A 162 -34.96 27.86 12.67
CA LYS A 162 -36.15 27.89 11.80
C LYS A 162 -36.15 26.61 10.95
N PRO A 163 -37.31 25.98 10.67
CA PRO A 163 -37.34 24.73 9.91
C PRO A 163 -37.06 24.98 8.43
N LEU A 164 -36.05 24.29 7.88
CA LEU A 164 -35.77 24.26 6.45
C LEU A 164 -36.74 23.29 5.75
N PHE A 165 -37.47 23.79 4.76
CA PHE A 165 -38.46 23.05 3.97
C PHE A 165 -37.74 22.07 3.03
N ILE A 166 -38.03 20.77 3.14
CA ILE A 166 -37.46 19.72 2.29
C ILE A 166 -38.53 19.26 1.30
N GLY A 167 -38.43 19.73 0.05
CA GLY A 167 -39.27 19.25 -1.05
C GLY A 167 -39.00 17.78 -1.35
N LYS A 168 -40.06 16.99 -1.49
CA LYS A 168 -39.98 15.56 -1.86
C LYS A 168 -39.66 15.43 -3.36
N ARG A 169 -38.70 14.58 -3.73
CA ARG A 169 -38.46 14.19 -5.13
C ARG A 169 -39.53 13.20 -5.60
N PRO A 170 -40.04 13.32 -6.84
CA PRO A 170 -41.01 12.40 -7.39
C PRO A 170 -40.36 11.07 -7.77
N ILE A 171 -41.12 9.99 -7.63
CA ILE A 171 -40.74 8.62 -7.98
C ILE A 171 -41.18 8.37 -9.44
N THR A 172 -40.22 8.02 -10.29
CA THR A 172 -40.45 7.28 -11.54
C THR A 172 -39.39 6.22 -11.66
#